data_AF-A0A7W0H7I3-F1
#
_entry.id   AF-A0A7W0H7I3-F1
#
_cell.length_a   1.000
_cell.length_b   1.000
_cell.length_c   1.000
_cell.angle_alpha   90.00
_cell.angle_beta   90.00
_cell.angle_gamma   90.00
#
_symmetry.space_group_name_H-M   'P 1'
#
loop_
_entity.id
_entity.type
_entity.pdbx_description
1 polymer ?
#
loop_
_entity_poly.entity_id
_entity_poly.type
_entity_poly.pdbx_seq_one_letter_code
_entity_poly.pdbx_strand_id
1 'polypeptide(L)'
;MSELERGALRVSVSRDPFAIEIRRGRRLIRGLRLWSAAGESRDQFIQLTEGVIAAEELERPQPFQPDDSGGVEIELHDERVTIGFEGSPGAFRLGADWEARPGERFTGLGARHGEQLDQTGRRVRLGADRRYTGPDCPPDMLDVGGIPQGDYAPVPWLLASRGYALWIESTGDGVELDLAHRISVSSRAAAGPFRLHVLTDPTPAARLRRFLRVSGALPALLPEWAYGHWKSRDVYEHQRDVEDDLEGYRHNQIALDAIVINSPWETQYNTWEPNPHQFDDFEEMVRRFRAHAVHTVVWVTPWVNLESVDGQRPPDPESERLHREPAPNYEPAARAGHFVKTSEGEPFVARWWMGTGSPVDFTSPEADEWWRELAKTALRLGVEGIKADDGEGYFPPDVRFADGRSGAEAAWAYGLLYRRSMQWSSRRPRGRPAASTQPKSLAPRPAPLSGL
;
A
#
# COMPACT_ATOMS: atom_id res chain seq x y z
N MET A 1 -4.91 32.18 -30.45
CA MET A 1 -4.54 31.29 -29.31
C MET A 1 -3.59 32.06 -28.43
N SER A 2 -4.06 32.58 -27.30
CA SER A 2 -3.18 33.17 -26.28
C SER A 2 -2.58 32.03 -25.46
N GLU A 3 -1.30 31.73 -25.69
CA GLU A 3 -0.50 30.96 -24.73
C GLU A 3 -0.42 31.76 -23.43
N LEU A 4 -1.25 31.38 -22.45
CA LEU A 4 -1.03 31.78 -21.06
C LEU A 4 0.22 31.05 -20.59
N GLU A 5 1.38 31.68 -20.74
CA GLU A 5 2.61 31.21 -20.10
C GLU A 5 2.33 30.99 -18.61
N ARG A 6 2.48 29.74 -18.17
CA ARG A 6 2.37 29.37 -16.77
C ARG A 6 3.52 30.05 -16.05
N GLY A 7 3.25 31.20 -15.41
CA GLY A 7 4.29 31.96 -14.70
C GLY A 7 5.12 31.10 -13.73
N ALA A 8 6.36 31.50 -13.47
CA ALA A 8 7.29 30.75 -12.62
C ALA A 8 6.68 30.37 -11.26
N LEU A 9 7.04 29.18 -10.76
CA LEU A 9 6.76 28.77 -9.39
C LEU A 9 7.55 29.69 -8.44
N ARG A 10 6.84 30.35 -7.52
CA ARG A 10 7.42 31.24 -6.52
C ARG A 10 6.94 30.84 -5.14
N VAL A 11 7.88 30.79 -4.20
CA VAL A 11 7.62 30.61 -2.78
C VAL A 11 8.04 31.89 -2.07
N SER A 12 7.17 32.43 -1.23
CA SER A 12 7.45 33.60 -0.40
C SER A 12 7.26 33.22 1.05
N VAL A 13 8.24 33.58 1.89
CA VAL A 13 8.25 33.24 3.31
C VAL A 13 8.24 34.55 4.11
N SER A 14 7.21 34.73 4.92
CA SER A 14 7.18 35.74 5.98
C SER A 14 7.72 35.10 7.25
N ARG A 15 8.49 35.84 8.04
CA ARG A 15 9.03 35.35 9.34
C ARG A 15 8.22 35.80 10.54
N ASP A 16 7.53 36.93 10.45
CA ASP A 16 6.73 37.47 11.54
C ASP A 16 5.39 38.05 11.03
N PRO A 17 4.26 37.34 11.23
CA PRO A 17 4.21 35.94 11.67
C PRO A 17 4.78 35.00 10.60
N PHE A 18 5.32 33.84 11.01
CA PHE A 18 5.79 32.84 10.06
C PHE A 18 4.66 32.36 9.14
N ALA A 19 4.87 32.47 7.82
CA ALA A 19 3.89 32.04 6.83
C ALA A 19 4.53 31.78 5.45
N ILE A 20 4.01 30.79 4.73
CA ILE A 20 4.46 30.42 3.40
C ILE A 20 3.34 30.72 2.37
N GLU A 21 3.67 31.43 1.29
CA GLU A 21 2.81 31.62 0.12
C GLU A 21 3.41 30.92 -1.11
N ILE A 22 2.62 30.11 -1.80
CA ILE A 22 3.02 29.40 -3.01
C ILE A 22 2.20 29.93 -4.20
N ARG A 23 2.90 30.37 -5.25
CA ARG A 23 2.30 30.97 -6.44
C ARG A 23 2.83 30.35 -7.71
N ARG A 24 1.96 30.26 -8.73
CA ARG A 24 2.32 29.95 -10.10
C ARG A 24 1.39 30.68 -11.08
N GLY A 25 1.77 31.88 -11.50
CA GLY A 25 0.90 32.85 -12.20
C GLY A 25 -0.23 33.41 -11.31
N ARG A 26 -0.89 32.54 -10.53
CA ARG A 26 -1.87 32.84 -9.48
C ARG A 26 -1.43 32.28 -8.13
N ARG A 27 -2.07 32.74 -7.05
CA ARG A 27 -1.89 32.12 -5.71
C ARG A 27 -2.50 30.73 -5.68
N LEU A 28 -1.68 29.73 -5.35
CA LEU A 28 -2.10 28.35 -5.13
C LEU A 28 -2.46 28.18 -3.66
N ILE A 29 -1.49 28.39 -2.78
CA ILE A 29 -1.64 28.31 -1.32
C ILE A 29 -1.23 29.67 -0.71
N ARG A 30 -2.02 30.18 0.23
CA ARG A 30 -1.75 31.47 0.89
C ARG A 30 -1.71 31.28 2.39
N GLY A 31 -0.66 31.80 3.02
CA GLY A 31 -0.58 31.88 4.47
C GLY A 31 -0.53 30.51 5.11
N LEU A 32 0.17 29.56 4.48
CA LEU A 32 0.44 28.26 5.08
C LEU A 32 1.27 28.46 6.33
N ARG A 33 0.76 27.95 7.46
CA ARG A 33 1.41 27.98 8.76
C ARG A 33 1.73 26.56 9.16
N LEU A 34 2.84 26.40 9.87
CA LEU A 34 3.21 25.15 10.50
C LEU A 34 2.71 25.17 11.93
N TRP A 35 2.38 24.00 12.47
CA TRP A 35 1.89 23.86 13.83
C TRP A 35 2.32 22.52 14.44
N SER A 36 2.43 22.50 15.76
CA SER A 36 2.62 21.29 16.54
C SER A 36 1.56 21.22 17.64
N ALA A 37 1.18 20.01 18.03
CA ALA A 37 0.30 19.77 19.16
C ALA A 37 0.90 18.66 20.03
N ALA A 38 0.97 18.90 21.34
CA ALA A 38 1.14 17.84 22.31
C ALA A 38 -0.15 17.02 22.42
N GLY A 39 -0.05 15.81 22.94
CA GLY A 39 -1.19 14.91 23.07
C GLY A 39 -0.76 13.47 23.22
N GLU A 40 -1.76 12.59 23.16
CA GLU A 40 -1.57 11.15 23.23
C GLU A 40 -2.55 10.42 22.31
N SER A 41 -2.15 9.21 21.92
CA SER A 41 -3.04 8.26 21.28
C SER A 41 -3.59 7.30 22.34
N ARG A 42 -4.89 7.04 22.25
CA ARG A 42 -5.61 5.96 22.92
C ARG A 42 -6.20 5.02 21.89
N ASP A 43 -5.49 4.81 20.79
CA ASP A 43 -5.92 3.91 19.73
C ASP A 43 -6.17 2.52 20.32
N GLN A 44 -7.35 1.98 20.07
CA GLN A 44 -7.72 0.66 20.56
C GLN A 44 -7.72 -0.33 19.40
N PHE A 45 -6.82 -1.31 19.47
CA PHE A 45 -6.89 -2.46 18.58
C PHE A 45 -7.96 -3.41 19.08
N ILE A 46 -8.99 -3.63 18.26
CA ILE A 46 -10.06 -4.56 18.56
C ILE A 46 -9.76 -5.85 17.81
N GLN A 47 -9.04 -6.77 18.46
CA GLN A 47 -8.59 -8.02 17.87
C GLN A 47 -9.72 -8.85 17.25
N LEU A 48 -10.91 -8.88 17.87
CA LEU A 48 -12.06 -9.61 17.30
C LEU A 48 -12.44 -9.12 15.90
N THR A 49 -12.25 -7.83 15.68
CA THR A 49 -12.55 -7.18 14.41
C THR A 49 -11.30 -6.85 13.59
N GLU A 50 -10.12 -7.20 14.11
CA GLU A 50 -8.75 -6.85 13.65
C GLU A 50 -8.70 -5.47 12.97
N GLY A 51 -9.16 -4.45 13.69
CA GLY A 51 -9.05 -3.08 13.23
C GLY A 51 -8.91 -2.13 14.41
N VAL A 52 -8.70 -0.85 14.08
CA VAL A 52 -8.34 0.16 15.09
C VAL A 52 -9.43 1.21 15.20
N ILE A 53 -9.81 1.49 16.44
CA ILE A 53 -10.56 2.70 16.76
C ILE A 53 -9.50 3.76 17.09
N ALA A 54 -9.20 4.64 16.13
CA ALA A 54 -8.23 5.68 16.37
C ALA A 54 -8.84 6.76 17.26
N ALA A 55 -8.19 7.03 18.38
CA ALA A 55 -8.62 8.00 19.38
C ALA A 55 -7.41 8.80 19.83
N GLU A 56 -7.47 10.12 19.66
CA GLU A 56 -6.40 11.01 20.06
C GLU A 56 -6.95 12.14 20.89
N GLU A 57 -6.26 12.43 21.98
CA GLU A 57 -6.49 13.64 22.77
C GLU A 57 -5.34 14.59 22.47
N LEU A 58 -5.68 15.67 21.77
CA LEU A 58 -4.71 16.70 21.38
C LEU A 58 -4.93 17.94 22.25
N GLU A 59 -3.82 18.49 22.74
CA GLU A 59 -3.82 19.87 23.20
C GLU A 59 -4.11 20.83 22.03
N ARG A 60 -4.40 22.08 22.36
CA ARG A 60 -4.62 23.12 21.35
C ARG A 60 -3.37 23.24 20.45
N PRO A 61 -3.50 23.10 19.12
CA PRO A 61 -2.38 23.29 18.20
C PRO A 61 -1.72 24.65 18.40
N GLN A 62 -0.41 24.64 18.56
CA GLN A 62 0.41 25.83 18.70
C GLN A 62 1.09 26.12 17.36
N PRO A 63 1.06 27.37 16.87
CA PRO A 63 1.82 27.76 15.69
C PRO A 63 3.31 27.49 15.92
N PHE A 64 3.96 26.84 14.96
CA PHE A 64 5.39 26.62 14.99
C PHE A 64 6.11 27.90 14.58
N GLN A 65 7.12 28.30 15.36
CA GLN A 65 8.03 29.39 15.04
C GLN A 65 9.44 28.82 14.86
N PRO A 66 10.11 29.06 13.71
CA PRO A 66 11.45 28.51 13.43
C PRO A 66 12.51 28.86 14.48
N ASP A 67 12.34 29.99 15.18
CA ASP A 67 13.35 30.49 16.11
C ASP A 67 13.31 29.81 17.49
N ASP A 68 12.24 29.07 17.82
CA ASP A 68 12.01 28.53 19.18
C ASP A 68 12.27 27.02 19.33
N SER A 69 12.28 26.24 18.24
CA SER A 69 12.09 24.78 18.35
C SER A 69 12.71 23.90 17.25
N GLY A 70 13.33 24.48 16.23
CA GLY A 70 13.97 23.73 15.13
C GLY A 70 13.93 24.48 13.80
N GLY A 71 14.72 24.05 12.83
CA GLY A 71 14.73 24.66 11.49
C GLY A 71 13.52 24.24 10.65
N VAL A 72 13.00 25.17 9.82
CA VAL A 72 12.11 24.83 8.70
C VAL A 72 12.94 24.72 7.45
N GLU A 73 12.87 23.58 6.78
CA GLU A 73 13.47 23.36 5.47
C GLU A 73 12.43 23.61 4.38
N ILE A 74 12.75 24.48 3.43
CA ILE A 74 11.90 24.73 2.27
C ILE A 74 12.75 24.57 1.01
N GLU A 75 12.51 23.49 0.29
CA GLU A 75 13.18 23.21 -0.97
C GLU A 75 12.27 23.52 -2.14
N LEU A 76 12.81 24.22 -3.14
CA LEU A 76 12.15 24.43 -4.42
C LEU A 76 12.93 23.67 -5.50
N HIS A 77 12.29 22.67 -6.10
CA HIS A 77 12.88 21.88 -7.19
C HIS A 77 11.90 21.78 -8.35
N ASP A 78 12.20 22.45 -9.47
CA ASP A 78 11.35 22.58 -10.65
C ASP A 78 9.92 23.04 -10.31
N GLU A 79 9.00 22.07 -10.24
CA GLU A 79 7.57 22.25 -10.04
C GLU A 79 7.10 21.77 -8.66
N ARG A 80 8.04 21.39 -7.80
CA ARG A 80 7.80 20.88 -6.45
C ARG A 80 8.33 21.85 -5.42
N VAL A 81 7.52 22.11 -4.40
CA VAL A 81 7.96 22.68 -3.14
C VAL A 81 7.92 21.58 -2.09
N THR A 82 9.00 21.37 -1.35
CA THR A 82 9.02 20.48 -0.19
C THR A 82 9.17 21.35 1.06
N ILE A 83 8.32 21.15 2.05
CA ILE A 83 8.32 21.86 3.32
C ILE A 83 8.51 20.82 4.41
N GLY A 84 9.63 20.89 5.12
CA GLY A 84 9.99 20.00 6.20
C GLY A 84 10.19 20.76 7.51
N PHE A 85 9.77 20.19 8.64
CA PHE A 85 10.21 20.66 9.95
C PHE A 85 10.16 19.55 11.00
N GLU A 86 11.03 19.69 11.99
CA GLU A 86 11.00 18.91 13.22
C GLU A 86 10.21 19.70 14.27
N GLY A 87 9.29 19.04 14.96
CA GLY A 87 8.52 19.69 16.02
C GLY A 87 9.31 19.87 17.31
N SER A 88 8.75 20.68 18.21
CA SER A 88 9.25 20.81 19.57
C SER A 88 9.25 19.45 20.30
N PRO A 89 10.19 19.23 21.24
CA PRO A 89 10.14 18.05 22.12
C PRO A 89 8.76 17.89 22.79
N GLY A 90 8.22 16.67 22.76
CA GLY A 90 6.89 16.37 23.30
C GLY A 90 5.73 16.65 22.34
N ALA A 91 5.99 17.12 21.12
CA ALA A 91 4.96 17.17 20.09
C ALA A 91 4.49 15.74 19.77
N PHE A 92 3.17 15.54 19.79
CA PHE A 92 2.52 14.32 19.36
C PHE A 92 2.14 14.38 17.88
N ARG A 93 1.68 15.55 17.41
CA ARG A 93 1.37 15.82 16.00
C ARG A 93 2.11 17.03 15.47
N LEU A 94 2.46 16.93 14.19
CA LEU A 94 3.07 17.98 13.38
C LEU A 94 2.22 18.19 12.14
N GLY A 95 2.01 19.45 11.74
CA GLY A 95 1.18 19.72 10.58
C GLY A 95 1.36 21.10 9.98
N ALA A 96 0.61 21.30 8.90
CA ALA A 96 0.49 22.56 8.19
C ALA A 96 -0.98 22.89 7.96
N ASP A 97 -1.34 24.17 8.00
CA ASP A 97 -2.70 24.62 7.73
C ASP A 97 -2.74 25.91 6.92
N TRP A 98 -3.82 26.12 6.17
CA TRP A 98 -4.09 27.35 5.42
C TRP A 98 -5.58 27.50 5.10
N GLU A 99 -5.99 28.70 4.69
CA GLU A 99 -7.36 28.96 4.26
C GLU A 99 -7.63 28.35 2.87
N ALA A 100 -8.66 27.51 2.78
CA ALA A 100 -9.18 27.03 1.52
C ALA A 100 -9.72 28.20 0.69
N ARG A 101 -9.66 28.10 -0.64
CA ARG A 101 -10.31 29.11 -1.50
C ARG A 101 -11.76 28.76 -1.78
N PRO A 102 -12.64 29.76 -1.97
CA PRO A 102 -14.01 29.51 -2.42
C PRO A 102 -14.02 28.66 -3.70
N GLY A 103 -14.81 27.59 -3.67
CA GLY A 103 -14.95 26.64 -4.79
C GLY A 103 -13.77 25.69 -4.99
N GLU A 104 -12.80 25.65 -4.07
CA GLU A 104 -11.74 24.65 -4.10
C GLU A 104 -12.28 23.26 -3.77
N ARG A 105 -12.02 22.34 -4.70
CA ARG A 105 -12.38 20.91 -4.68
C ARG A 105 -11.15 20.04 -4.51
N PHE A 106 -11.30 18.91 -3.81
CA PHE A 106 -10.20 17.99 -3.49
C PHE A 106 -10.56 16.53 -3.84
N THR A 107 -9.59 15.77 -4.34
CA THR A 107 -9.76 14.34 -4.70
C THR A 107 -8.49 13.57 -4.35
N GLY A 108 -8.52 12.23 -4.33
CA GLY A 108 -7.36 11.38 -4.02
C GLY A 108 -7.57 10.59 -2.73
N LEU A 109 -6.53 10.51 -1.90
CA LEU A 109 -6.47 9.78 -0.63
C LEU A 109 -6.40 8.25 -0.75
N GLY A 110 -6.04 7.74 -1.92
CA GLY A 110 -6.00 6.30 -2.21
C GLY A 110 -7.36 5.78 -2.68
N ALA A 111 -7.61 4.48 -2.50
CA ALA A 111 -8.97 3.96 -2.58
C ALA A 111 -9.82 4.65 -1.52
N ARG A 112 -11.07 4.96 -1.85
CA ARG A 112 -12.10 5.57 -1.00
C ARG A 112 -13.45 5.01 -1.45
N HIS A 113 -14.37 4.78 -0.51
CA HIS A 113 -15.64 4.09 -0.79
C HIS A 113 -16.88 4.99 -0.76
N GLY A 114 -16.68 6.30 -0.69
CA GLY A 114 -17.78 7.26 -0.83
C GLY A 114 -18.36 7.26 -2.24
N GLU A 115 -19.65 7.51 -2.34
CA GLU A 115 -20.34 7.74 -3.61
C GLU A 115 -19.84 9.02 -4.32
N GLN A 116 -19.09 9.87 -3.60
CA GLN A 116 -18.53 11.12 -4.10
C GLN A 116 -17.00 11.06 -4.15
N LEU A 117 -16.47 11.48 -5.30
CA LEU A 117 -15.02 11.66 -5.49
C LEU A 117 -14.49 12.90 -4.75
N ASP A 118 -15.32 13.95 -4.61
CA ASP A 118 -14.95 15.20 -3.93
C ASP A 118 -14.85 14.98 -2.41
N GLN A 119 -13.70 15.33 -1.86
CA GLN A 119 -13.39 15.22 -0.43
C GLN A 119 -13.53 16.55 0.31
N THR A 120 -13.94 17.64 -0.36
CA THR A 120 -14.14 18.95 0.28
C THR A 120 -15.12 18.86 1.45
N GLY A 121 -14.77 19.51 2.56
CA GLY A 121 -15.58 19.53 3.79
C GLY A 121 -15.37 18.31 4.69
N ARG A 122 -14.61 17.31 4.26
CA ARG A 122 -14.37 16.10 5.05
C ARG A 122 -13.12 16.23 5.92
N ARG A 123 -13.17 15.61 7.09
CA ARG A 123 -12.00 15.26 7.88
C ARG A 123 -11.72 13.76 7.68
N VAL A 124 -10.55 13.45 7.17
CA VAL A 124 -10.14 12.08 6.83
C VAL A 124 -8.86 11.76 7.57
N ARG A 125 -8.87 10.67 8.31
CA ARG A 125 -7.67 10.09 8.91
C ARG A 125 -7.35 8.83 8.15
N LEU A 126 -6.13 8.72 7.66
CA LEU A 126 -5.72 7.59 6.83
C LEU A 126 -5.31 6.42 7.75
N GLY A 127 -6.03 5.33 7.57
CA GLY A 127 -5.89 4.05 8.27
C GLY A 127 -6.02 2.89 7.27
N ALA A 128 -5.11 1.91 7.31
CA ALA A 128 -5.17 0.73 6.47
C ALA A 128 -6.03 -0.33 7.19
N ASP A 129 -7.34 -0.37 6.93
CA ASP A 129 -8.30 -1.26 7.61
C ASP A 129 -9.08 -2.09 6.58
N ARG A 130 -9.22 -3.37 6.87
CA ARG A 130 -9.95 -4.36 6.06
C ARG A 130 -11.48 -4.22 6.10
N ARG A 131 -12.07 -3.52 7.08
CA ARG A 131 -13.54 -3.42 7.29
C ARG A 131 -14.20 -2.21 6.63
N TYR A 132 -13.46 -1.50 5.79
CA TYR A 132 -13.84 -0.24 5.13
C TYR A 132 -15.31 -0.18 4.64
N THR A 133 -15.82 -1.23 3.97
CA THR A 133 -17.24 -1.41 3.60
C THR A 133 -17.70 -2.86 3.68
N GLY A 134 -17.19 -3.61 4.66
CA GLY A 134 -17.55 -5.02 4.86
C GLY A 134 -19.02 -5.20 5.28
N PRO A 135 -19.51 -6.46 5.35
CA PRO A 135 -20.87 -6.78 5.84
C PRO A 135 -21.14 -6.26 7.26
N ASP A 136 -20.07 -6.02 8.05
CA ASP A 136 -20.14 -5.48 9.40
C ASP A 136 -20.03 -3.93 9.46
N CYS A 137 -19.96 -3.24 8.31
CA CYS A 137 -19.91 -1.78 8.27
C CYS A 137 -21.28 -1.20 8.68
N PRO A 138 -21.35 -0.33 9.71
CA PRO A 138 -22.60 0.28 10.12
C PRO A 138 -23.29 1.04 8.95
N PRO A 139 -24.63 0.98 8.79
CA PRO A 139 -25.32 1.63 7.68
C PRO A 139 -25.04 3.13 7.56
N ASP A 140 -24.96 3.83 8.70
CA ASP A 140 -24.62 5.26 8.76
C ASP A 140 -23.18 5.56 8.30
N MET A 141 -22.27 4.61 8.48
CA MET A 141 -20.90 4.70 7.96
C MET A 141 -20.83 4.38 6.47
N LEU A 142 -21.62 3.40 6.00
CA LEU A 142 -21.76 3.10 4.56
C LEU A 142 -22.26 4.33 3.78
N ASP A 143 -23.27 5.04 4.31
CA ASP A 143 -23.84 6.25 3.69
C ASP A 143 -22.81 7.37 3.49
N VAL A 144 -21.77 7.44 4.34
CA VAL A 144 -20.67 8.41 4.23
C VAL A 144 -19.42 7.86 3.55
N GLY A 145 -19.52 6.66 2.96
CA GLY A 145 -18.46 6.04 2.19
C GLY A 145 -17.54 5.11 2.95
N GLY A 146 -18.07 4.40 3.95
CA GLY A 146 -17.35 3.43 4.76
C GLY A 146 -16.78 4.01 6.05
N ILE A 147 -15.97 3.20 6.74
CA ILE A 147 -15.30 3.61 7.97
C ILE A 147 -14.38 4.81 7.66
N PRO A 148 -14.59 6.01 8.26
CA PRO A 148 -13.86 7.23 7.88
C PRO A 148 -12.34 7.13 8.02
N GLN A 149 -11.90 6.22 8.88
CA GLN A 149 -10.50 5.94 9.18
C GLN A 149 -9.94 4.76 8.37
N GLY A 150 -10.78 3.92 7.75
CA GLY A 150 -10.39 2.60 7.26
C GLY A 150 -10.54 2.45 5.75
N ASP A 151 -9.47 2.02 5.09
CA ASP A 151 -9.47 1.59 3.68
C ASP A 151 -8.34 0.57 3.46
N TYR A 152 -8.39 -0.27 2.43
CA TYR A 152 -7.32 -1.24 2.16
C TYR A 152 -6.09 -0.61 1.47
N ALA A 153 -6.27 0.49 0.73
CA ALA A 153 -5.19 1.16 0.00
C ALA A 153 -5.20 2.69 0.17
N PRO A 154 -5.13 3.19 1.41
CA PRO A 154 -4.97 4.62 1.66
C PRO A 154 -3.64 5.15 1.17
N VAL A 155 -3.64 6.35 0.59
CA VAL A 155 -2.43 7.04 0.13
C VAL A 155 -2.49 8.49 0.58
N PRO A 156 -1.47 9.03 1.29
CA PRO A 156 -1.45 10.42 1.75
C PRO A 156 -1.18 11.43 0.62
N TRP A 157 -1.89 11.27 -0.50
CA TRP A 157 -1.79 12.06 -1.72
C TRP A 157 -3.15 12.69 -2.06
N LEU A 158 -3.17 13.99 -2.32
CA LEU A 158 -4.38 14.76 -2.60
C LEU A 158 -4.19 15.60 -3.86
N LEU A 159 -5.19 15.68 -4.73
CA LEU A 159 -5.24 16.59 -5.87
C LEU A 159 -6.23 17.71 -5.61
N ALA A 160 -5.76 18.96 -5.72
CA ALA A 160 -6.58 20.15 -5.61
C ALA A 160 -6.93 20.71 -7.00
N SER A 161 -8.21 21.03 -7.19
CA SER A 161 -8.75 21.70 -8.41
C SER A 161 -8.06 23.02 -8.77
N ARG A 162 -7.37 23.65 -7.81
CA ARG A 162 -6.58 24.87 -8.04
C ARG A 162 -5.25 24.64 -8.74
N GLY A 163 -4.93 23.41 -9.12
CA GLY A 163 -3.77 23.12 -9.95
C GLY A 163 -2.50 22.80 -9.17
N TYR A 164 -2.66 22.24 -7.96
CA TYR A 164 -1.59 21.62 -7.20
C TYR A 164 -2.04 20.24 -6.68
N ALA A 165 -1.08 19.43 -6.28
CA ALA A 165 -1.30 18.21 -5.50
C ALA A 165 -0.44 18.27 -4.24
N LEU A 166 -0.87 17.57 -3.21
CA LEU A 166 -0.17 17.42 -1.95
C LEU A 166 0.24 15.97 -1.77
N TRP A 167 1.42 15.76 -1.20
CA TRP A 167 1.80 14.48 -0.63
C TRP A 167 2.39 14.71 0.75
N ILE A 168 1.81 14.07 1.76
CA ILE A 168 2.36 14.04 3.12
C ILE A 168 3.24 12.80 3.18
N GLU A 169 4.56 12.99 3.23
CA GLU A 169 5.50 11.88 3.30
C GLU A 169 5.54 11.36 4.74
N SER A 170 4.96 10.17 4.92
CA SER A 170 4.92 9.45 6.19
C SER A 170 4.95 7.95 5.93
N THR A 171 5.66 7.24 6.79
CA THR A 171 5.62 5.76 6.87
C THR A 171 4.85 5.28 8.09
N GLY A 172 4.42 6.18 8.96
CA GLY A 172 3.56 5.89 10.12
C GLY A 172 2.10 6.15 9.84
N ASP A 173 1.25 5.64 10.72
CA ASP A 173 -0.19 5.75 10.64
C ASP A 173 -0.72 7.15 11.01
N GLY A 174 -2.04 7.33 10.85
CA GLY A 174 -2.73 8.48 11.41
C GLY A 174 -2.45 9.80 10.68
N VAL A 175 -1.98 9.77 9.43
CA VAL A 175 -1.97 10.98 8.59
C VAL A 175 -3.40 11.51 8.50
N GLU A 176 -3.61 12.77 8.84
CA GLU A 176 -4.93 13.38 8.91
C GLU A 176 -5.02 14.59 8.01
N LEU A 177 -6.15 14.71 7.31
CA LEU A 177 -6.49 15.83 6.46
C LEU A 177 -7.87 16.36 6.86
N ASP A 178 -7.94 17.62 7.27
CA ASP A 178 -9.19 18.39 7.35
C ASP A 178 -9.28 19.24 6.08
N LEU A 179 -10.32 19.00 5.27
CA LEU A 179 -10.52 19.62 3.97
C LEU A 179 -11.70 20.61 3.97
N ALA A 180 -12.05 21.15 5.12
CA ALA A 180 -13.10 22.15 5.29
C ALA A 180 -12.65 23.56 4.84
N HIS A 181 -13.10 24.60 5.56
CA HIS A 181 -12.80 25.99 5.25
C HIS A 181 -11.32 26.34 5.50
N ARG A 182 -10.74 25.74 6.54
CA ARG A 182 -9.32 25.76 6.82
C ARG A 182 -8.76 24.37 6.53
N ILE A 183 -7.91 24.29 5.52
CA ILE A 183 -7.24 23.05 5.19
C ILE A 183 -6.17 22.80 6.25
N SER A 184 -6.14 21.61 6.82
CA SER A 184 -5.10 21.17 7.75
C SER A 184 -4.63 19.78 7.35
N VAL A 185 -3.32 19.58 7.27
CA VAL A 185 -2.71 18.27 7.00
C VAL A 185 -1.65 17.98 8.05
N SER A 186 -1.64 16.78 8.61
CA SER A 186 -0.74 16.42 9.70
C SER A 186 -0.33 14.95 9.71
N SER A 187 0.78 14.67 10.37
CA SER A 187 1.24 13.33 10.73
C SER A 187 1.58 13.28 12.22
N ARG A 188 1.66 12.06 12.77
CA ARG A 188 2.19 11.83 14.11
C ARG A 188 3.70 12.08 14.11
N ALA A 189 4.22 12.70 15.16
CA ALA A 189 5.66 12.96 15.31
C ALA A 189 6.49 11.67 15.44
N ALA A 190 5.88 10.59 15.95
CA ALA A 190 6.49 9.25 16.00
C ALA A 190 6.82 8.70 14.60
N ALA A 191 6.13 9.15 13.55
CA ALA A 191 6.44 8.79 12.17
C ALA A 191 7.67 9.54 11.61
N GLY A 192 8.29 10.42 12.41
CA GLY A 192 9.42 11.25 12.04
C GLY A 192 9.05 12.71 11.74
N PRO A 193 10.00 13.49 11.18
CA PRO A 193 9.78 14.88 10.81
C PRO A 193 8.62 15.04 9.83
N PHE A 194 7.84 16.11 9.99
CA PHE A 194 6.76 16.39 9.04
C PHE A 194 7.35 16.83 7.71
N ARG A 195 6.91 16.21 6.61
CA ARG A 195 7.28 16.60 5.25
C ARG A 195 6.06 16.71 4.35
N LEU A 196 5.83 17.91 3.83
CA LEU A 196 4.77 18.22 2.87
C LEU A 196 5.36 18.55 1.51
N HIS A 197 4.95 17.79 0.49
CA HIS A 197 5.28 18.05 -0.91
C HIS A 197 4.10 18.72 -1.62
N VAL A 198 4.33 19.89 -2.20
CA VAL A 198 3.36 20.61 -3.04
C VAL A 198 3.81 20.51 -4.50
N LEU A 199 3.06 19.73 -5.29
CA LEU A 199 3.36 19.45 -6.69
C LEU A 199 2.52 20.34 -7.61
N THR A 200 3.16 21.13 -8.46
CA THR A 200 2.48 22.19 -9.22
C THR A 200 2.52 22.00 -10.73
N ASP A 201 2.89 20.80 -11.23
CA ASP A 201 2.95 20.43 -12.64
C ASP A 201 1.75 20.89 -13.50
N PRO A 202 1.91 21.01 -14.84
CA PRO A 202 0.88 21.50 -15.78
C PRO A 202 -0.48 20.83 -15.64
N THR A 203 -0.52 19.50 -15.57
CA THR A 203 -1.75 18.71 -15.59
C THR A 203 -1.87 17.82 -14.35
N PRO A 204 -3.09 17.39 -13.97
CA PRO A 204 -3.27 16.37 -12.93
C PRO A 204 -2.40 15.12 -13.15
N ALA A 205 -2.35 14.60 -14.39
CA ALA A 205 -1.53 13.45 -14.74
C ALA A 205 -0.02 13.70 -14.55
N ALA A 206 0.46 14.91 -14.87
CA ALA A 206 1.87 15.26 -14.64
C ALA A 206 2.21 15.36 -13.15
N ARG A 207 1.29 15.86 -12.30
CA ARG A 207 1.45 15.86 -10.83
C ARG A 207 1.51 14.45 -10.27
N LEU A 208 0.62 13.57 -10.72
CA LEU A 208 0.63 12.16 -10.35
C LEU A 208 1.95 11.50 -10.76
N ARG A 209 2.41 11.70 -12.00
CA ARG A 209 3.71 11.19 -12.46
C ARG A 209 4.88 11.72 -11.64
N ARG A 210 4.86 12.99 -11.23
CA ARG A 210 5.91 13.54 -10.36
C ARG A 210 5.87 12.89 -8.98
N PHE A 211 4.68 12.74 -8.37
CA PHE A 211 4.51 12.00 -7.12
C PHE A 211 5.13 10.60 -7.23
N LEU A 212 4.71 9.81 -8.21
CA LEU A 212 5.18 8.43 -8.40
C LEU A 212 6.70 8.33 -8.62
N ARG A 213 7.33 9.32 -9.27
CA ARG A 213 8.78 9.36 -9.43
C ARG A 213 9.51 9.68 -8.14
N VAL A 214 9.02 10.68 -7.40
CA VAL A 214 9.67 11.14 -6.17
C VAL A 214 9.53 10.09 -5.06
N SER A 215 8.36 9.47 -4.93
CA SER A 215 8.13 8.40 -3.95
C SER A 215 8.72 7.05 -4.35
N GLY A 216 9.29 6.93 -5.56
CA GLY A 216 9.77 5.65 -6.10
C GLY A 216 8.66 4.64 -6.41
N ALA A 217 7.40 5.08 -6.47
CA ALA A 217 6.21 4.24 -6.61
C ALA A 217 5.72 4.10 -8.06
N LEU A 218 6.55 4.37 -9.07
CA LEU A 218 6.16 4.11 -10.46
C LEU A 218 5.78 2.63 -10.65
N PRO A 219 4.56 2.34 -11.15
CA PRO A 219 4.13 0.96 -11.32
C PRO A 219 5.01 0.27 -12.36
N ALA A 220 5.28 -1.01 -12.14
CA ALA A 220 5.88 -1.86 -13.18
C ALA A 220 4.88 -2.05 -14.32
N LEU A 221 5.38 -2.18 -15.54
CA LEU A 221 4.56 -2.67 -16.65
C LEU A 221 4.22 -4.14 -16.38
N LEU A 222 2.93 -4.47 -16.43
CA LEU A 222 2.46 -5.84 -16.25
C LEU A 222 2.65 -6.64 -17.55
N PRO A 223 2.80 -7.98 -17.47
CA PRO A 223 2.76 -8.81 -18.67
C PRO A 223 1.39 -8.69 -19.37
N GLU A 224 1.35 -8.94 -20.68
CA GLU A 224 0.15 -8.72 -21.50
C GLU A 224 -1.09 -9.46 -20.98
N TRP A 225 -0.94 -10.73 -20.58
CA TRP A 225 -2.03 -11.55 -20.03
C TRP A 225 -2.69 -10.95 -18.78
N ALA A 226 -1.97 -10.11 -18.01
CA ALA A 226 -2.51 -9.52 -16.81
C ALA A 226 -3.56 -8.44 -17.09
N TYR A 227 -3.65 -7.95 -18.33
CA TYR A 227 -4.71 -7.04 -18.79
C TYR A 227 -5.92 -7.79 -19.39
N GLY A 228 -5.82 -9.12 -19.52
CA GLY A 228 -6.85 -9.98 -20.10
C GLY A 228 -7.97 -10.37 -19.13
N HIS A 229 -8.77 -11.36 -19.50
CA HIS A 229 -9.91 -11.83 -18.69
C HIS A 229 -9.48 -12.91 -17.69
N TRP A 230 -9.84 -12.71 -16.41
CA TRP A 230 -9.45 -13.58 -15.31
C TRP A 230 -10.67 -14.33 -14.75
N LYS A 231 -10.52 -15.62 -14.48
CA LYS A 231 -11.50 -16.42 -13.74
C LYS A 231 -11.00 -16.66 -12.32
N SER A 232 -11.85 -16.37 -11.34
CA SER A 232 -11.67 -16.77 -9.94
C SER A 232 -12.98 -17.33 -9.41
N ARG A 233 -12.90 -18.11 -8.34
CA ARG A 233 -14.01 -18.41 -7.40
C ARG A 233 -13.42 -18.49 -6.01
N ASP A 234 -14.26 -18.49 -4.98
CA ASP A 234 -13.76 -18.43 -3.61
C ASP A 234 -13.02 -19.72 -3.23
N VAL A 235 -13.62 -20.88 -3.53
CA VAL A 235 -13.06 -22.21 -3.25
C VAL A 235 -13.10 -23.07 -4.51
N TYR A 236 -12.04 -23.82 -4.77
CA TYR A 236 -12.07 -25.02 -5.62
C TYR A 236 -11.96 -26.22 -4.69
N GLU A 237 -12.90 -27.15 -4.73
CA GLU A 237 -12.82 -28.32 -3.84
C GLU A 237 -11.88 -29.38 -4.40
N HIS A 238 -11.76 -29.43 -5.73
CA HIS A 238 -10.96 -30.42 -6.44
C HIS A 238 -10.32 -29.83 -7.71
N GLN A 239 -9.22 -30.42 -8.20
CA GLN A 239 -8.57 -30.07 -9.46
C GLN A 239 -9.54 -30.03 -10.64
N ARG A 240 -10.46 -30.99 -10.74
CA ARG A 240 -11.49 -31.03 -11.79
C ARG A 240 -12.34 -29.76 -11.84
N ASP A 241 -12.56 -29.08 -10.72
CA ASP A 241 -13.39 -27.87 -10.68
C ASP A 241 -12.69 -26.72 -11.42
N VAL A 242 -11.35 -26.69 -11.37
CA VAL A 242 -10.52 -25.72 -12.10
C VAL A 242 -10.45 -26.08 -13.59
N GLU A 243 -10.35 -27.37 -13.92
CA GLU A 243 -10.34 -27.86 -15.29
C GLU A 243 -11.68 -27.66 -16.00
N ASP A 244 -12.79 -27.82 -15.27
CA ASP A 244 -14.15 -27.54 -15.74
C ASP A 244 -14.33 -26.05 -16.03
N ASP A 245 -13.73 -25.16 -15.22
CA ASP A 245 -13.70 -23.73 -15.53
C ASP A 245 -12.97 -23.49 -16.87
N LEU A 246 -11.79 -24.08 -17.09
CA LEU A 246 -11.09 -23.97 -18.39
C LEU A 246 -11.95 -24.49 -19.55
N GLU A 247 -12.48 -25.71 -19.45
CA GLU A 247 -13.24 -26.32 -20.54
C GLU A 247 -14.55 -25.58 -20.79
N GLY A 248 -15.20 -25.07 -19.76
CA GLY A 248 -16.39 -24.23 -19.88
C GLY A 248 -16.12 -22.96 -20.69
N TYR A 249 -15.03 -22.25 -20.44
CA TYR A 249 -14.65 -21.08 -21.23
C TYR A 249 -14.38 -21.46 -22.69
N ARG A 250 -13.68 -22.58 -22.94
CA ARG A 250 -13.38 -23.06 -24.28
C ARG A 250 -14.64 -23.46 -25.04
N HIS A 251 -15.53 -24.23 -24.42
CA HIS A 251 -16.80 -24.67 -24.98
C HIS A 251 -17.68 -23.47 -25.37
N ASN A 252 -17.75 -22.46 -24.51
CA ASN A 252 -18.55 -21.26 -24.73
C ASN A 252 -17.84 -20.18 -25.57
N GLN A 253 -16.61 -20.45 -26.03
CA GLN A 253 -15.81 -19.51 -26.82
C GLN A 253 -15.59 -18.15 -26.14
N ILE A 254 -15.42 -18.16 -24.81
CA ILE A 254 -15.12 -16.98 -24.01
C ILE A 254 -13.60 -16.89 -23.82
N ALA A 255 -13.03 -15.71 -24.02
CA ALA A 255 -11.61 -15.47 -23.79
C ALA A 255 -11.24 -15.68 -22.31
N LEU A 256 -10.10 -16.29 -22.07
CA LEU A 256 -9.57 -16.55 -20.73
C LEU A 256 -8.05 -16.43 -20.79
N ASP A 257 -7.49 -15.55 -19.96
CA ASP A 257 -6.05 -15.29 -19.90
C ASP A 257 -5.45 -15.83 -18.61
N ALA A 258 -6.22 -15.86 -17.51
CA ALA A 258 -5.74 -16.40 -16.24
C ALA A 258 -6.84 -17.07 -15.42
N ILE A 259 -6.47 -18.10 -14.67
CA ILE A 259 -7.27 -18.67 -13.59
C ILE A 259 -6.56 -18.41 -12.27
N VAL A 260 -7.28 -17.80 -11.34
CA VAL A 260 -6.86 -17.66 -9.94
C VAL A 260 -7.33 -18.89 -9.19
N ILE A 261 -6.39 -19.64 -8.62
CA ILE A 261 -6.64 -20.69 -7.63
C ILE A 261 -6.59 -20.01 -6.26
N ASN A 262 -7.78 -19.83 -5.68
CA ASN A 262 -7.98 -19.06 -4.46
C ASN A 262 -7.84 -19.97 -3.22
N SER A 263 -8.07 -19.40 -2.03
CA SER A 263 -7.96 -20.11 -0.75
C SER A 263 -8.91 -21.29 -0.57
N PRO A 264 -8.51 -22.31 0.19
CA PRO A 264 -7.13 -22.77 0.31
C PRO A 264 -6.76 -23.51 -0.99
N TRP A 265 -5.48 -23.46 -1.39
CA TRP A 265 -4.96 -24.38 -2.41
C TRP A 265 -3.82 -25.25 -1.86
N GLU A 266 -3.34 -24.92 -0.67
CA GLU A 266 -2.18 -25.51 -0.05
C GLU A 266 -2.54 -26.59 0.98
N THR A 267 -1.57 -27.44 1.34
CA THR A 267 -1.70 -28.43 2.41
C THR A 267 -2.16 -27.79 3.72
N GLN A 268 -1.69 -26.57 3.96
CA GLN A 268 -2.22 -25.65 4.97
C GLN A 268 -1.95 -24.21 4.52
N TYR A 269 -2.78 -23.26 4.97
CA TYR A 269 -2.69 -21.84 4.62
C TYR A 269 -1.25 -21.31 4.59
N ASN A 270 -0.84 -20.86 3.41
CA ASN A 270 0.46 -20.28 3.11
C ASN A 270 1.68 -21.16 3.43
N THR A 271 1.52 -22.48 3.29
CA THR A 271 2.64 -23.43 3.18
C THR A 271 3.31 -23.40 1.80
N TRP A 272 2.63 -22.86 0.79
CA TRP A 272 3.07 -22.82 -0.62
C TRP A 272 3.20 -24.18 -1.31
N GLU A 273 2.61 -25.22 -0.73
CA GLU A 273 2.62 -26.58 -1.25
C GLU A 273 1.19 -27.00 -1.63
N PRO A 274 0.87 -27.32 -2.90
CA PRO A 274 -0.47 -27.73 -3.28
C PRO A 274 -0.98 -28.90 -2.43
N ASN A 275 -2.23 -28.82 -1.99
CA ASN A 275 -2.85 -29.90 -1.23
C ASN A 275 -3.11 -31.12 -2.13
N PRO A 276 -2.48 -32.29 -1.89
CA PRO A 276 -2.65 -33.47 -2.74
C PRO A 276 -4.05 -34.10 -2.64
N HIS A 277 -4.84 -33.71 -1.62
CA HIS A 277 -6.23 -34.15 -1.46
C HIS A 277 -7.23 -33.26 -2.21
N GLN A 278 -6.76 -32.13 -2.73
CA GLN A 278 -7.51 -31.18 -3.54
C GLN A 278 -7.03 -31.22 -4.99
N PHE A 279 -5.72 -31.36 -5.20
CA PHE A 279 -5.09 -31.40 -6.52
C PHE A 279 -4.26 -32.67 -6.69
N ASP A 280 -4.81 -33.63 -7.44
CA ASP A 280 -4.17 -34.91 -7.73
C ASP A 280 -2.82 -34.73 -8.45
N ASP A 281 -2.75 -33.78 -9.40
CA ASP A 281 -1.54 -33.43 -10.13
C ASP A 281 -1.56 -31.94 -10.51
N PHE A 282 -1.22 -31.09 -9.53
CA PHE A 282 -1.22 -29.64 -9.69
C PHE A 282 -0.27 -29.17 -10.81
N GLU A 283 0.89 -29.80 -10.97
CA GLU A 283 1.87 -29.42 -11.99
C GLU A 283 1.35 -29.73 -13.40
N GLU A 284 0.73 -30.90 -13.59
CA GLU A 284 0.09 -31.27 -14.85
C GLU A 284 -1.05 -30.30 -15.21
N MET A 285 -1.89 -29.94 -14.24
CA MET A 285 -2.98 -28.97 -14.42
C MET A 285 -2.44 -27.61 -14.90
N VAL A 286 -1.42 -27.08 -14.21
CA VAL A 286 -0.78 -25.81 -14.58
C VAL A 286 -0.16 -25.89 -15.98
N ARG A 287 0.50 -27.00 -16.31
CA ARG A 287 1.06 -27.25 -17.65
C ARG A 287 -0.02 -27.29 -18.72
N ARG A 288 -1.17 -27.92 -18.44
CA ARG A 288 -2.34 -27.97 -19.32
C ARG A 288 -2.90 -26.58 -19.58
N PHE A 289 -3.02 -25.74 -18.56
CA PHE A 289 -3.51 -24.36 -18.71
C PHE A 289 -2.58 -23.54 -19.60
N ARG A 290 -1.27 -23.64 -19.36
CA ARG A 290 -0.26 -22.97 -20.20
C ARG A 290 -0.32 -23.43 -21.66
N ALA A 291 -0.59 -24.72 -21.92
CA ALA A 291 -0.76 -25.22 -23.28
C ALA A 291 -1.96 -24.59 -24.02
N HIS A 292 -2.91 -24.03 -23.28
CA HIS A 292 -4.04 -23.25 -23.78
C HIS A 292 -3.85 -21.73 -23.65
N ALA A 293 -2.61 -21.27 -23.38
CA ALA A 293 -2.29 -19.86 -23.13
C ALA A 293 -3.05 -19.24 -21.95
N VAL A 294 -3.44 -20.06 -20.97
CA VAL A 294 -4.07 -19.64 -19.71
C VAL A 294 -3.02 -19.70 -18.60
N HIS A 295 -2.88 -18.60 -17.87
CA HIS A 295 -1.90 -18.45 -16.80
C HIS A 295 -2.49 -18.80 -15.43
N THR A 296 -1.72 -19.46 -14.58
CA THR A 296 -2.14 -19.77 -13.22
C THR A 296 -1.67 -18.71 -12.23
N VAL A 297 -2.60 -18.22 -11.41
CA VAL A 297 -2.34 -17.31 -10.29
C VAL A 297 -2.76 -18.02 -8.99
N VAL A 298 -1.97 -17.92 -7.93
CA VAL A 298 -2.33 -18.51 -6.62
C VAL A 298 -2.53 -17.44 -5.55
N TRP A 299 -3.44 -17.68 -4.63
CA TRP A 299 -3.73 -16.79 -3.51
C TRP A 299 -2.83 -17.08 -2.30
N VAL A 300 -2.43 -16.02 -1.59
CA VAL A 300 -1.70 -16.11 -0.30
C VAL A 300 -1.99 -14.89 0.57
N THR A 301 -1.75 -15.02 1.87
CA THR A 301 -1.71 -13.94 2.88
C THR A 301 -0.39 -13.98 3.64
N PRO A 302 -0.01 -12.94 4.41
CA PRO A 302 1.26 -12.94 5.13
C PRO A 302 1.23 -13.73 6.45
N TRP A 303 0.26 -14.62 6.64
CA TRP A 303 0.05 -15.39 7.88
C TRP A 303 0.50 -16.84 7.73
N VAL A 304 1.02 -17.43 8.80
CA VAL A 304 1.25 -18.89 8.88
C VAL A 304 0.48 -19.45 10.06
N ASN A 305 -0.33 -20.46 9.79
CA ASN A 305 -1.34 -20.94 10.74
C ASN A 305 -0.80 -21.96 11.75
N LEU A 306 -1.36 -21.89 12.95
CA LEU A 306 -1.37 -22.94 13.96
C LEU A 306 -2.65 -23.78 13.88
N GLU A 307 -3.77 -23.17 13.52
CA GLU A 307 -5.07 -23.83 13.39
C GLU A 307 -5.92 -23.06 12.38
N SER A 308 -6.57 -23.76 11.46
CA SER A 308 -7.58 -23.17 10.57
C SER A 308 -8.99 -23.42 11.07
N VAL A 309 -9.81 -22.37 11.09
CA VAL A 309 -11.19 -22.45 11.58
C VAL A 309 -12.23 -22.23 10.49
N ASP A 310 -11.80 -21.97 9.25
CA ASP A 310 -12.70 -21.70 8.14
C ASP A 310 -13.42 -22.98 7.63
N GLY A 311 -14.64 -22.80 7.14
CA GLY A 311 -15.46 -23.78 6.45
C GLY A 311 -15.12 -23.97 4.96
N GLN A 312 -14.22 -23.16 4.40
CA GLN A 312 -13.75 -23.25 3.01
C GLN A 312 -12.74 -24.40 2.75
N ARG A 313 -12.54 -25.28 3.72
CA ARG A 313 -11.63 -26.44 3.58
C ARG A 313 -12.20 -27.45 2.57
N PRO A 314 -11.38 -28.03 1.69
CA PRO A 314 -11.82 -29.10 0.82
C PRO A 314 -12.45 -30.24 1.64
N PRO A 315 -13.60 -30.80 1.23
CA PRO A 315 -14.37 -31.79 1.98
C PRO A 315 -13.74 -33.20 1.92
N ASP A 316 -12.43 -33.29 2.13
CA ASP A 316 -11.66 -34.52 2.24
C ASP A 316 -11.14 -34.68 3.69
N PRO A 317 -11.28 -35.85 4.34
CA PRO A 317 -10.88 -36.03 5.74
C PRO A 317 -9.40 -35.74 6.03
N GLU A 318 -8.48 -36.05 5.11
CA GLU A 318 -7.06 -35.76 5.29
C GLU A 318 -6.78 -34.28 5.07
N SER A 319 -7.41 -33.65 4.07
CA SER A 319 -7.38 -32.19 3.91
C SER A 319 -7.86 -31.47 5.17
N GLU A 320 -9.00 -31.90 5.74
CA GLU A 320 -9.52 -31.37 7.00
C GLU A 320 -8.54 -31.54 8.15
N ARG A 321 -7.90 -32.71 8.26
CA ARG A 321 -6.89 -33.00 9.29
C ARG A 321 -5.70 -32.07 9.16
N LEU A 322 -5.12 -31.94 7.96
CA LEU A 322 -4.00 -31.02 7.69
C LEU A 322 -4.34 -29.59 8.09
N HIS A 323 -5.60 -29.17 7.94
CA HIS A 323 -6.03 -27.84 8.32
C HIS A 323 -6.38 -27.62 9.80
N ARG A 324 -6.46 -28.69 10.58
CA ARG A 324 -6.59 -28.62 12.05
C ARG A 324 -5.24 -28.63 12.77
N GLU A 325 -4.18 -29.02 12.07
CA GLU A 325 -2.82 -29.07 12.60
C GLU A 325 -2.05 -27.78 12.24
N PRO A 326 -1.02 -27.43 13.01
CA PRO A 326 -0.12 -26.33 12.65
C PRO A 326 0.50 -26.54 11.28
N ALA A 327 0.65 -25.45 10.53
CA ALA A 327 1.34 -25.47 9.26
C ALA A 327 2.76 -26.04 9.47
N PRO A 328 3.23 -26.99 8.64
CA PRO A 328 4.52 -27.65 8.80
C PRO A 328 5.71 -26.66 8.76
N ASN A 329 5.54 -25.50 8.15
CA ASN A 329 6.53 -24.41 8.11
C ASN A 329 6.48 -23.48 9.34
N TYR A 330 5.49 -23.59 10.24
CA TYR A 330 5.34 -22.69 11.39
C TYR A 330 6.48 -22.85 12.40
N GLU A 331 6.69 -24.06 12.93
CA GLU A 331 7.68 -24.31 13.99
C GLU A 331 9.13 -24.00 13.54
N PRO A 332 9.58 -24.40 12.33
CA PRO A 332 10.86 -23.94 11.80
C PRO A 332 10.99 -22.42 11.69
N ALA A 333 9.94 -21.73 11.23
CA ALA A 333 9.92 -20.28 11.08
C ALA A 333 9.93 -19.54 12.43
N ALA A 334 9.21 -20.06 13.42
CA ALA A 334 9.22 -19.55 14.79
C ALA A 334 10.62 -19.65 15.40
N ARG A 335 11.28 -20.81 15.30
CA ARG A 335 12.67 -21.00 15.77
C ARG A 335 13.68 -20.10 15.07
N ALA A 336 13.48 -19.83 13.79
CA ALA A 336 14.31 -18.92 13.00
C ALA A 336 13.98 -17.43 13.25
N GLY A 337 12.92 -17.13 13.99
CA GLY A 337 12.50 -15.76 14.31
C GLY A 337 11.88 -15.01 13.13
N HIS A 338 11.21 -15.70 12.21
CA HIS A 338 10.64 -15.10 11.00
C HIS A 338 9.28 -14.41 11.20
N PHE A 339 8.68 -14.55 12.38
CA PHE A 339 7.41 -13.90 12.70
C PHE A 339 7.60 -12.61 13.48
N VAL A 340 6.61 -11.73 13.33
CA VAL A 340 6.42 -10.57 14.22
C VAL A 340 6.31 -11.06 15.66
N LYS A 341 6.81 -10.31 16.64
CA LYS A 341 6.96 -10.79 18.02
C LYS A 341 6.17 -9.98 19.05
N THR A 342 5.85 -10.59 20.18
CA THR A 342 5.37 -9.88 21.36
C THR A 342 6.52 -9.16 22.07
N SER A 343 6.22 -8.38 23.11
CA SER A 343 7.23 -7.74 23.97
C SER A 343 8.17 -8.73 24.67
N GLU A 344 7.73 -9.97 24.84
CA GLU A 344 8.49 -11.06 25.48
C GLU A 344 9.40 -11.80 24.49
N GLY A 345 9.31 -11.49 23.19
CA GLY A 345 10.14 -12.07 22.13
C GLY A 345 9.60 -13.36 21.50
N GLU A 346 8.43 -13.81 21.93
CA GLU A 346 7.71 -14.94 21.33
C GLU A 346 6.97 -14.52 20.04
N PRO A 347 6.66 -15.45 19.11
CA PRO A 347 5.81 -15.14 17.96
C PRO A 347 4.48 -14.50 18.39
N PHE A 348 4.12 -13.39 17.75
CA PHE A 348 2.82 -12.76 17.92
C PHE A 348 1.76 -13.65 17.28
N VAL A 349 0.99 -14.34 18.11
CA VAL A 349 -0.12 -15.20 17.68
C VAL A 349 -1.42 -14.43 17.76
N ALA A 350 -2.14 -14.36 16.65
CA ALA A 350 -3.44 -13.71 16.58
C ALA A 350 -4.42 -14.49 15.72
N ARG A 351 -5.71 -14.25 15.99
CA ARG A 351 -6.79 -14.69 15.14
C ARG A 351 -6.86 -13.81 13.90
N TRP A 352 -7.02 -14.44 12.74
CA TRP A 352 -7.39 -13.84 11.46
C TRP A 352 -8.55 -14.61 10.83
N TRP A 353 -9.08 -14.18 9.69
CA TRP A 353 -10.33 -14.74 9.17
C TRP A 353 -10.27 -16.23 8.80
N MET A 354 -9.08 -16.77 8.49
CA MET A 354 -8.91 -18.20 8.19
C MET A 354 -8.49 -19.06 9.38
N GLY A 355 -8.17 -18.48 10.54
CA GLY A 355 -7.55 -19.26 11.60
C GLY A 355 -6.90 -18.46 12.71
N THR A 356 -5.96 -19.12 13.37
CA THR A 356 -5.02 -18.52 14.32
C THR A 356 -3.61 -18.80 13.84
N GLY A 357 -2.75 -17.79 13.85
CA GLY A 357 -1.40 -17.90 13.32
C GLY A 357 -0.54 -16.69 13.65
N SER A 358 0.62 -16.60 12.98
CA SER A 358 1.55 -15.48 13.13
C SER A 358 1.84 -14.83 11.78
N PRO A 359 1.92 -13.48 11.73
CA PRO A 359 2.29 -12.77 10.53
C PRO A 359 3.81 -12.77 10.34
N VAL A 360 4.25 -12.94 9.10
CA VAL A 360 5.67 -12.89 8.72
C VAL A 360 6.23 -11.48 8.93
N ASP A 361 7.41 -11.35 9.51
CA ASP A 361 8.06 -10.07 9.74
C ASP A 361 8.87 -9.58 8.52
N PHE A 362 8.22 -8.87 7.60
CA PHE A 362 8.90 -8.30 6.43
C PHE A 362 9.86 -7.15 6.72
N THR A 363 10.08 -6.77 7.98
CA THR A 363 11.18 -5.87 8.37
C THR A 363 12.49 -6.62 8.57
N SER A 364 12.43 -7.95 8.77
CA SER A 364 13.60 -8.83 8.74
C SER A 364 13.94 -9.23 7.30
N PRO A 365 15.15 -8.94 6.80
CA PRO A 365 15.62 -9.43 5.52
C PRO A 365 15.61 -10.97 5.41
N GLU A 366 15.90 -11.66 6.50
CA GLU A 366 15.94 -13.12 6.57
C GLU A 366 14.53 -13.73 6.45
N ALA A 367 13.54 -13.13 7.13
CA ALA A 367 12.15 -13.55 7.00
C ALA A 367 11.59 -13.25 5.61
N ASP A 368 11.92 -12.09 5.02
CA ASP A 368 11.58 -11.78 3.62
C ASP A 368 12.17 -12.82 2.66
N GLU A 369 13.46 -13.15 2.81
CA GLU A 369 14.12 -14.14 1.95
C GLU A 369 13.49 -15.52 2.09
N TRP A 370 13.24 -15.98 3.32
CA TRP A 370 12.57 -17.25 3.59
C TRP A 370 11.20 -17.32 2.92
N TRP A 371 10.38 -16.29 3.09
CA TRP A 371 9.05 -16.23 2.49
C TRP A 371 9.10 -16.25 0.95
N ARG A 372 10.10 -15.57 0.37
CA ARG A 372 10.32 -15.57 -1.08
C ARG A 372 10.84 -16.92 -1.59
N GLU A 373 11.61 -17.67 -0.80
CA GLU A 373 12.01 -19.04 -1.16
C GLU A 373 10.83 -20.01 -1.12
N LEU A 374 9.90 -19.85 -0.17
CA LEU A 374 8.63 -20.58 -0.20
C LEU A 374 7.83 -20.21 -1.45
N ALA A 375 7.68 -18.93 -1.79
CA ALA A 375 6.99 -18.53 -3.02
C ALA A 375 7.59 -19.16 -4.29
N LYS A 376 8.90 -19.40 -4.32
CA LYS A 376 9.57 -20.06 -5.46
C LYS A 376 9.17 -21.53 -5.63
N THR A 377 8.62 -22.22 -4.63
CA THR A 377 8.11 -23.59 -4.81
C THR A 377 6.94 -23.59 -5.80
N ALA A 378 5.94 -22.73 -5.58
CA ALA A 378 4.79 -22.56 -6.47
C ALA A 378 5.22 -22.10 -7.88
N LEU A 379 6.15 -21.15 -7.97
CA LEU A 379 6.65 -20.67 -9.26
C LEU A 379 7.39 -21.76 -10.05
N ARG A 380 8.08 -22.70 -9.39
CA ARG A 380 8.72 -23.86 -10.05
C ARG A 380 7.70 -24.83 -10.64
N LEU A 381 6.51 -24.94 -10.05
CA LEU A 381 5.38 -25.72 -10.59
C LEU A 381 4.71 -25.04 -11.79
N GLY A 382 5.16 -23.84 -12.16
CA GLY A 382 4.67 -23.10 -13.32
C GLY A 382 3.60 -22.06 -13.01
N VAL A 383 3.32 -21.75 -11.74
CA VAL A 383 2.50 -20.58 -11.37
C VAL A 383 3.16 -19.30 -11.90
N GLU A 384 2.36 -18.37 -12.44
CA GLU A 384 2.84 -17.15 -13.11
C GLU A 384 2.40 -15.85 -12.42
N GLY A 385 1.49 -15.92 -11.46
CA GLY A 385 1.10 -14.79 -10.62
C GLY A 385 0.76 -15.18 -9.20
N ILE A 386 0.77 -14.18 -8.31
CA ILE A 386 0.43 -14.34 -6.89
C ILE A 386 -0.61 -13.26 -6.56
N LYS A 387 -1.79 -13.67 -6.10
CA LYS A 387 -2.78 -12.80 -5.45
C LYS A 387 -2.37 -12.65 -4.00
N ALA A 388 -1.62 -11.59 -3.71
CA ALA A 388 -1.18 -11.22 -2.37
C ALA A 388 -2.33 -10.49 -1.64
N ASP A 389 -3.13 -11.26 -0.91
CA ASP A 389 -4.28 -10.80 -0.16
C ASP A 389 -3.88 -10.45 1.28
N ASP A 390 -4.72 -9.70 1.98
CA ASP A 390 -4.37 -9.06 3.25
C ASP A 390 -3.16 -8.09 3.13
N GLY A 391 -2.52 -7.83 4.27
CA GLY A 391 -1.41 -6.90 4.43
C GLY A 391 -1.88 -5.56 5.02
N GLU A 392 -3.18 -5.39 5.23
CA GLU A 392 -3.79 -4.34 6.05
C GLU A 392 -3.52 -4.63 7.54
N GLY A 393 -2.25 -4.57 7.94
CA GLY A 393 -1.84 -4.98 9.27
C GLY A 393 -1.95 -3.84 10.28
N TYR A 394 -2.98 -3.86 11.12
CA TYR A 394 -2.92 -3.18 12.42
C TYR A 394 -2.37 -4.13 13.47
N PHE A 395 -1.34 -3.68 14.18
CA PHE A 395 -0.70 -4.45 15.23
C PHE A 395 -0.84 -3.73 16.57
N PRO A 396 -1.06 -4.47 17.68
CA PRO A 396 -1.01 -3.91 19.02
C PRO A 396 0.30 -3.13 19.30
N PRO A 397 0.27 -2.05 20.10
CA PRO A 397 1.47 -1.25 20.37
C PRO A 397 2.62 -1.98 21.07
N ASP A 398 2.35 -3.08 21.77
CA ASP A 398 3.32 -3.95 22.46
C ASP A 398 4.00 -4.95 21.53
N VAL A 399 3.46 -5.17 20.33
CA VAL A 399 4.11 -5.95 19.27
C VAL A 399 5.41 -5.27 18.83
N ARG A 400 6.42 -6.06 18.50
CA ARG A 400 7.74 -5.62 18.05
C ARG A 400 8.12 -6.27 16.73
N PHE A 401 8.59 -5.43 15.82
CA PHE A 401 9.19 -5.82 14.55
C PHE A 401 10.72 -5.91 14.68
N ALA A 402 11.35 -6.67 13.79
CA ALA A 402 12.80 -6.92 13.79
C ALA A 402 13.64 -5.64 13.64
N ASP A 403 13.11 -4.61 12.98
CA ASP A 403 13.76 -3.30 12.86
C ASP A 403 13.61 -2.40 14.11
N GLY A 404 12.97 -2.91 15.17
CA GLY A 404 12.80 -2.25 16.46
C GLY A 404 11.53 -1.41 16.58
N ARG A 405 10.78 -1.21 15.49
CA ARG A 405 9.49 -0.50 15.54
C ARG A 405 8.44 -1.28 16.32
N SER A 406 7.57 -0.55 16.98
CA SER A 406 6.33 -1.07 17.56
C SER A 406 5.33 -1.44 16.48
N GLY A 407 4.31 -2.22 16.86
CA GLY A 407 3.21 -2.57 15.97
C GLY A 407 2.53 -1.37 15.32
N ALA A 408 2.26 -0.32 16.11
CA ALA A 408 1.64 0.90 15.62
C ALA A 408 2.50 1.64 14.59
N GLU A 409 3.82 1.67 14.76
CA GLU A 409 4.77 2.35 13.87
C GLU A 409 5.03 1.58 12.56
N ALA A 410 4.91 0.24 12.60
CA ALA A 410 5.18 -0.62 11.45
C ALA A 410 3.93 -0.91 10.61
N ALA A 411 2.74 -0.86 11.22
CA ALA A 411 1.44 -1.20 10.62
C ALA A 411 1.26 -0.69 9.18
N TRP A 412 1.50 0.61 8.96
CA TRP A 412 1.31 1.23 7.66
C TRP A 412 2.27 0.73 6.57
N ALA A 413 3.53 0.51 6.96
CA ALA A 413 4.56 0.06 6.04
C ALA A 413 4.44 -1.44 5.73
N TYR A 414 3.80 -2.21 6.61
CA TYR A 414 3.72 -3.66 6.55
C TYR A 414 3.20 -4.17 5.20
N GLY A 415 2.02 -3.69 4.77
CA GLY A 415 1.43 -4.10 3.50
C GLY A 415 2.29 -3.74 2.29
N LEU A 416 3.07 -2.64 2.34
CA LEU A 416 4.01 -2.29 1.28
C LEU A 416 5.20 -3.26 1.24
N LEU A 417 5.75 -3.63 2.41
CA LEU A 417 6.86 -4.57 2.52
C LEU A 417 6.44 -5.97 2.02
N TYR A 418 5.27 -6.45 2.45
CA TYR A 418 4.69 -7.70 1.98
C TYR A 418 4.49 -7.72 0.46
N ARG A 419 3.85 -6.70 -0.12
CA ARG A 419 3.62 -6.62 -1.58
C ARG A 419 4.93 -6.53 -2.36
N ARG A 420 5.93 -5.84 -1.82
CA ARG A 420 7.28 -5.77 -2.41
C ARG A 420 7.98 -7.12 -2.39
N SER A 421 7.84 -7.90 -1.31
CA SER A 421 8.31 -9.28 -1.20
C SER A 421 7.75 -10.14 -2.34
N MET A 422 6.43 -10.15 -2.52
CA MET A 422 5.73 -10.92 -3.56
C MET A 422 6.09 -10.48 -4.98
N GLN A 423 6.24 -9.17 -5.19
CA GLN A 423 6.72 -8.65 -6.47
C GLN A 423 8.14 -9.13 -6.79
N TRP A 424 9.02 -9.22 -5.78
CA TRP A 424 10.38 -9.72 -5.96
C TRP A 424 10.47 -11.22 -6.18
N SER A 425 9.63 -12.02 -5.53
CA SER A 425 9.52 -13.46 -5.82
C SER A 425 9.22 -13.71 -7.29
N SER A 426 8.35 -12.89 -7.87
CA SER A 426 7.87 -13.01 -9.25
C SER A 426 8.87 -12.52 -10.32
N ARG A 427 9.98 -11.89 -9.91
CA ARG A 427 11.02 -11.47 -10.87
C ARG A 427 11.85 -12.67 -11.28
N ARG A 428 11.81 -13.03 -12.57
CA ARG A 428 12.80 -13.95 -13.14
C ARG A 428 14.22 -13.45 -12.80
N PRO A 429 15.16 -14.32 -12.38
CA PRO A 429 16.53 -13.91 -12.15
C PRO A 429 17.02 -13.21 -13.41
N ARG A 430 17.42 -11.94 -13.28
CA ARG A 430 18.12 -11.27 -14.37
C ARG A 430 19.40 -12.06 -14.59
N GLY A 431 19.47 -12.81 -15.68
CA GLY A 431 20.73 -13.33 -16.17
C GLY A 431 21.73 -12.18 -16.17
N ARG A 432 22.94 -12.45 -15.67
CA ARG A 432 24.08 -11.52 -15.67
C ARG A 432 24.03 -10.66 -16.94
N PRO A 433 24.04 -9.31 -16.85
CA PRO A 433 24.07 -8.50 -18.05
C PRO A 433 25.33 -8.90 -18.83
N ALA A 434 25.13 -9.34 -20.07
CA ALA A 434 26.24 -9.53 -20.99
C ALA A 434 27.03 -8.22 -21.04
N ALA A 435 28.35 -8.33 -20.89
CA ALA A 435 29.25 -7.20 -20.84
C ALA A 435 28.98 -6.21 -21.99
N SER A 436 28.91 -4.95 -21.61
CA SER A 436 28.92 -3.72 -22.42
C SER A 436 29.15 -3.89 -23.93
N THR A 437 28.13 -3.59 -24.73
CA THR A 437 28.35 -2.87 -25.98
C THR A 437 28.07 -1.40 -25.74
N GLN A 438 29.08 -0.58 -25.98
CA GLN A 438 29.04 0.88 -25.79
C GLN A 438 27.85 1.50 -26.55
N PRO A 439 27.19 2.54 -26.01
CA PRO A 439 26.18 3.27 -26.75
C PRO A 439 26.84 4.01 -27.91
N LYS A 440 26.43 3.68 -29.15
CA LYS A 440 26.76 4.48 -30.33
C LYS A 440 26.15 5.88 -30.17
N SER A 441 27.03 6.86 -30.01
CA SER A 441 26.76 8.28 -30.17
C SER A 441 25.95 8.56 -31.45
N LEU A 442 24.74 9.09 -31.28
CA LEU A 442 23.98 9.73 -32.35
C LEU A 442 24.45 11.19 -32.45
N ALA A 443 25.55 11.40 -33.18
CA ALA A 443 25.92 12.72 -33.66
C ALA A 443 25.14 13.02 -34.96
N PRO A 444 24.57 14.23 -35.14
CA PRO A 444 23.89 14.61 -36.37
C PRO A 444 24.91 14.79 -37.51
N ARG A 445 24.64 14.17 -38.67
CA ARG A 445 25.41 14.39 -39.90
C ARG A 445 25.07 15.75 -40.50
N PRO A 446 26.06 16.58 -40.91
CA PRO A 446 25.80 17.77 -41.72
C PRO A 446 25.54 17.37 -43.18
N ALA A 447 24.58 18.04 -43.82
CA ALA A 447 24.33 17.94 -45.25
C ALA A 447 25.45 18.64 -46.06
N PRO A 448 25.87 18.12 -47.22
CA PRO A 448 26.74 18.86 -48.12
C PRO A 448 25.92 19.76 -49.06
N LEU A 449 26.22 21.06 -49.03
CA LEU A 449 25.95 21.99 -50.11
C LEU A 449 27.06 21.88 -51.15
N SER A 450 26.70 21.54 -52.38
CA SER A 450 27.32 21.88 -53.69
C SER A 450 26.69 20.93 -54.73
N GLY A 451 26.26 21.33 -55.92
CA GLY A 451 26.24 22.60 -56.62
C GLY A 451 25.99 22.25 -58.10
N LEU A 452 24.86 22.73 -58.64
CA LEU A 452 24.56 23.12 -60.02
C LEU A 452 23.04 23.28 -60.17
#